data_AF-A0A1G2ZIJ2-F1
#
_entry.id   AF-A0A1G2ZIJ2-F1
#
_cell.length_a   1.000
_cell.length_b   1.000
_cell.length_c   1.000
_cell.angle_alpha   90.00
_cell.angle_beta   90.00
_cell.angle_gamma   90.00
#
_symmetry.space_group_name_H-M   'P 1'
#
loop_
_entity.id
_entity.type
_entity.pdbx_description
1 polymer ?
#
loop_
_entity_poly.entity_id
_entity_poly.type
_entity_poly.pdbx_seq_one_letter_code
_entity_poly.pdbx_strand_id
1 'polypeptide(L)'
;MRKSKKEPIPIHFETAENAGEFWDTHDLADYWDETRETDLTFNLQRKHYYISILPKIAEELRKISEKQGVSIETVVNLWLQEKLQNVV
;
A
#
# COMPACT_ATOMS: atom_id res chain seq x y z
N MET A 1 14.13 36.06 3.72
CA MET A 1 14.57 34.67 3.44
C MET A 1 14.77 34.54 1.92
N ARG A 2 15.93 34.09 1.46
CA ARG A 2 16.20 33.92 0.02
C ARG A 2 15.27 32.81 -0.50
N LYS A 3 14.27 33.17 -1.33
CA LYS A 3 13.57 32.18 -2.15
C LYS A 3 14.62 31.59 -3.09
N SER A 4 15.07 30.35 -2.83
CA SER A 4 15.76 29.59 -3.86
C SER A 4 14.81 29.45 -5.05
N LYS A 5 15.37 29.48 -6.25
CA LYS A 5 14.62 29.45 -7.49
C LYS A 5 14.03 28.03 -7.62
N LYS A 6 12.76 27.84 -7.22
CA LYS A 6 12.06 26.56 -7.34
C LYS A 6 11.92 26.20 -8.82
N GLU A 7 12.21 24.96 -9.18
CA GLU A 7 12.00 24.49 -10.55
C GLU A 7 10.50 24.45 -10.83
N PRO A 8 10.01 25.03 -11.94
CA PRO A 8 8.58 25.06 -12.22
C PRO A 8 8.05 23.66 -12.45
N ILE A 9 6.81 23.40 -12.03
CA ILE A 9 6.15 22.13 -12.32
C ILE A 9 6.01 21.99 -13.85
N PRO A 10 6.44 20.87 -14.45
CA PRO A 10 6.20 20.59 -15.86
C PRO A 10 4.70 20.64 -16.19
N ILE A 11 4.34 21.30 -17.30
CA ILE A 11 2.93 21.38 -17.76
C ILE A 11 2.35 19.97 -18.02
N HIS A 12 3.20 19.05 -18.47
CA HIS A 12 2.88 17.63 -18.63
C HIS A 12 4.08 16.77 -18.23
N PHE A 13 3.79 15.65 -17.57
CA PHE A 13 4.70 14.52 -17.46
C PHE A 13 4.36 13.49 -18.54
N GLU A 14 5.38 12.93 -19.19
CA GLU A 14 5.19 11.93 -20.25
C GLU A 14 4.67 10.59 -19.70
N THR A 15 5.04 10.26 -18.46
CA THR A 15 4.66 9.02 -17.76
C THR A 15 4.40 9.31 -16.28
N ALA A 16 3.78 8.35 -15.58
CA ALA A 16 3.58 8.43 -14.14
C ALA A 16 4.91 8.31 -13.38
N GLU A 17 5.83 7.49 -13.89
CA GLU A 17 7.18 7.32 -13.35
C GLU A 17 7.96 8.63 -13.39
N ASN A 18 7.93 9.36 -14.50
CA ASN A 18 8.60 10.67 -14.63
C ASN A 18 8.01 11.70 -13.65
N ALA A 19 6.70 11.64 -13.38
CA ALA A 19 6.07 12.47 -12.36
C ALA A 19 6.56 12.09 -10.95
N GLY A 20 6.71 10.79 -10.68
CA GLY A 20 7.27 10.28 -9.43
C GLY A 20 8.70 10.77 -9.20
N GLU A 21 9.58 10.62 -10.18
CA GLU A 21 10.98 11.06 -10.10
C GLU A 21 11.11 12.56 -9.80
N PHE A 22 10.21 13.38 -10.37
CA PHE A 22 10.15 14.81 -10.04
C PHE A 22 9.79 15.02 -8.56
N TRP A 23 8.70 14.40 -8.09
CA TRP A 23 8.23 14.59 -6.71
C TRP A 23 9.10 13.89 -5.64
N ASP A 24 9.96 12.93 -6.01
CA ASP A 24 10.93 12.33 -5.10
C ASP A 24 11.94 13.36 -4.54
N THR A 25 12.17 14.46 -5.28
CA THR A 25 13.12 15.52 -4.92
C THR A 25 12.47 16.87 -4.62
N HIS A 26 11.16 17.00 -4.80
CA HIS A 26 10.41 18.24 -4.64
C HIS A 26 9.33 18.09 -3.56
N ASP A 27 9.23 19.05 -2.64
CA ASP A 27 8.14 19.07 -1.65
C ASP A 27 6.87 19.66 -2.28
N LEU A 28 5.75 18.96 -2.20
CA LEU A 28 4.45 19.48 -2.67
C LEU A 28 4.05 20.79 -1.98
N ALA A 29 4.41 20.96 -0.70
CA ALA A 29 4.12 22.18 0.05
C ALA A 29 4.79 23.42 -0.56
N ASP A 30 5.90 23.23 -1.28
CA ASP A 30 6.60 24.32 -1.95
C ASP A 30 5.82 24.90 -3.15
N TYR A 31 4.82 24.17 -3.65
CA TYR A 31 4.01 24.54 -4.81
C TYR A 31 2.53 24.70 -4.45
N TRP A 32 2.19 24.82 -3.18
CA TRP A 32 0.79 24.82 -2.71
C TRP A 32 -0.10 25.84 -3.44
N ASP A 33 0.42 27.04 -3.70
CA ASP A 33 -0.28 28.12 -4.41
C ASP A 33 -0.55 27.82 -5.91
N GLU A 34 0.15 26.83 -6.48
CA GLU A 34 -0.04 26.34 -7.86
C GLU A 34 -0.95 25.10 -7.92
N THR A 35 -1.39 24.58 -6.77
CA THR A 35 -2.32 23.46 -6.69
C THR A 35 -3.77 23.93 -6.60
N ARG A 36 -4.71 23.00 -6.84
CA ARG A 36 -6.14 23.21 -6.61
C ARG A 36 -6.69 22.06 -5.78
N GLU A 37 -7.65 22.38 -4.93
CA GLU A 37 -8.43 21.36 -4.23
C GLU A 37 -9.15 20.46 -5.26
N THR A 38 -9.13 19.16 -5.02
CA THR A 38 -9.76 18.17 -5.88
C THR A 38 -10.38 17.06 -5.05
N ASP A 39 -11.58 16.63 -5.44
CA ASP A 39 -12.26 15.50 -4.82
C ASP A 39 -11.61 14.19 -5.27
N LEU A 40 -10.98 13.49 -4.33
CA LEU A 40 -10.42 12.15 -4.53
C LEU A 40 -11.31 11.13 -3.84
N THR A 41 -12.07 10.36 -4.61
CA THR A 41 -12.88 9.25 -4.08
C THR A 41 -12.14 7.93 -4.23
N PHE A 42 -11.76 7.31 -3.13
CA PHE A 42 -11.23 5.96 -3.12
C PHE A 42 -12.37 4.96 -2.93
N ASN A 43 -12.54 4.05 -3.89
CA ASN A 43 -13.48 2.96 -3.77
C ASN A 43 -12.78 1.72 -3.17
N LEU A 44 -12.67 1.68 -1.84
CA LEU A 44 -12.08 0.55 -1.13
C LEU A 44 -13.05 -0.63 -1.13
N GLN A 45 -12.99 -1.44 -2.19
CA GLN A 45 -13.86 -2.60 -2.42
C GLN A 45 -13.64 -3.76 -1.42
N ARG A 46 -12.52 -3.77 -0.69
CA ARG A 46 -12.17 -4.85 0.26
C ARG A 46 -11.68 -4.28 1.58
N LYS A 47 -12.21 -4.80 2.68
CA LYS A 47 -11.69 -4.55 4.03
C LYS A 47 -10.73 -5.66 4.39
N HIS A 48 -9.50 -5.31 4.70
CA HIS A 48 -8.50 -6.23 5.21
C HIS A 48 -8.38 -6.08 6.72
N TYR A 49 -8.45 -7.19 7.45
CA TYR A 49 -8.18 -7.23 8.88
C TYR A 49 -6.80 -7.84 9.08
N TYR A 50 -5.90 -7.07 9.67
CA TYR A 50 -4.54 -7.51 9.97
C TYR A 50 -4.43 -7.91 11.44
N ILE A 51 -3.83 -9.06 11.69
CA ILE A 51 -3.48 -9.52 13.03
C ILE A 51 -1.98 -9.79 13.07
N SER A 52 -1.34 -9.43 14.18
CA SER A 52 0.04 -9.80 14.42
C SER A 52 0.12 -11.30 14.76
N ILE A 53 1.05 -12.00 14.12
CA ILE A 53 1.40 -13.40 14.42
C ILE A 53 2.87 -13.49 14.81
N LEU A 54 3.24 -14.53 15.55
CA LEU A 54 4.64 -14.74 15.92
C LEU A 54 5.51 -15.04 14.68
N PRO A 55 6.77 -14.56 14.61
CA PRO A 55 7.64 -14.79 13.47
C PRO A 55 7.80 -16.27 13.10
N LYS A 56 7.94 -17.14 14.11
CA LYS A 56 8.02 -18.59 13.90
C LYS A 56 6.76 -19.16 13.23
N ILE A 57 5.59 -18.63 13.55
CA ILE A 57 4.33 -19.07 12.93
C ILE A 57 4.29 -18.62 11.47
N ALA A 58 4.70 -17.38 11.18
CA ALA A 58 4.76 -16.86 9.81
C ALA A 58 5.68 -17.71 8.91
N GLU A 59 6.84 -18.12 9.43
CA GLU A 59 7.78 -19.00 8.72
C GLU A 59 7.19 -20.37 8.39
N GLU A 60 6.47 -20.99 9.34
CA GLU A 60 5.82 -22.28 9.09
C GLU A 60 4.67 -22.15 8.10
N LEU A 61 3.85 -21.11 8.22
CA LEU A 61 2.76 -20.83 7.28
C LEU A 61 3.29 -20.64 5.84
N ARG A 62 4.44 -19.97 5.68
CA ARG A 62 5.09 -19.79 4.37
C ARG A 62 5.46 -21.13 3.74
N LYS A 63 6.13 -22.02 4.48
CA LYS A 63 6.52 -23.35 3.99
C LYS A 63 5.29 -24.17 3.57
N ILE A 64 4.22 -24.09 4.35
CA ILE A 64 2.96 -24.80 4.07
C ILE A 64 2.29 -24.23 2.82
N SER A 65 2.20 -22.91 2.72
CA SER A 65 1.57 -22.24 1.58
C SER A 65 2.31 -22.53 0.27
N GLU A 66 3.66 -22.53 0.30
CA GLU A 66 4.51 -22.90 -0.83
C GLU A 66 4.30 -24.35 -1.25
N LYS A 67 4.29 -25.28 -0.28
CA LYS A 67 4.05 -26.71 -0.55
C LYS A 67 2.66 -26.98 -1.15
N GLN A 68 1.65 -26.21 -0.74
CA GLN A 68 0.27 -26.35 -1.21
C GLN A 68 -0.03 -25.52 -2.47
N GLY A 69 0.86 -24.61 -2.88
CA GLY A 69 0.64 -23.72 -4.03
C GLY A 69 -0.46 -22.68 -3.83
N VAL A 70 -0.70 -22.27 -2.58
CA VAL A 70 -1.72 -21.26 -2.22
C VAL A 70 -1.08 -20.12 -1.41
N SER A 71 -1.82 -19.03 -1.17
CA SER A 71 -1.32 -17.93 -0.33
C SER A 71 -1.36 -18.29 1.16
N ILE A 72 -0.52 -17.63 1.96
CA ILE A 72 -0.57 -17.71 3.43
C ILE A 72 -1.97 -17.32 3.95
N GLU A 73 -2.58 -16.30 3.35
CA GLU A 73 -3.95 -15.85 3.69
C GLU A 73 -4.97 -16.97 3.52
N THR A 74 -4.90 -17.75 2.43
CA THR A 74 -5.79 -18.89 2.21
C THR A 74 -5.61 -19.96 3.28
N VAL A 75 -4.36 -20.34 3.60
CA VAL A 75 -4.06 -21.34 4.64
C VAL A 75 -4.63 -20.90 5.99
N VAL A 76 -4.35 -19.65 6.39
CA VAL A 76 -4.80 -19.10 7.67
C VAL A 76 -6.32 -19.07 7.75
N ASN A 77 -7.01 -18.59 6.72
CA ASN A 77 -8.47 -18.52 6.74
C ASN A 77 -9.13 -19.89 6.84
N LEU A 78 -8.66 -20.88 6.06
CA LEU A 78 -9.19 -22.25 6.13
C LEU A 78 -9.03 -22.83 7.53
N TRP A 79 -7.83 -22.72 8.12
CA TRP A 79 -7.58 -23.24 9.46
C TRP A 79 -8.40 -22.54 10.54
N LEU A 80 -8.55 -21.21 10.46
CA LEU A 80 -9.39 -20.48 11.41
C LEU A 80 -10.87 -20.87 11.27
N GLN A 81 -11.37 -21.04 10.04
CA GLN A 81 -12.74 -21.52 9.80
C GLN A 81 -12.98 -22.90 10.41
N GLU A 82 -12.08 -23.86 10.18
CA GLU A 82 -12.15 -25.19 10.78
C GLU A 82 -12.18 -25.13 12.31
N LYS A 83 -11.34 -24.28 12.92
CA LYS A 83 -11.31 -24.15 14.38
C LYS A 83 -12.57 -23.51 14.94
N LEU A 84 -13.09 -22.48 14.30
CA LEU A 84 -14.31 -21.80 14.73
C LEU A 84 -15.55 -22.68 14.62
N GLN A 85 -15.61 -23.57 13.63
CA GLN A 85 -16.71 -24.56 13.50
C GLN A 85 -16.77 -25.57 14.65
N ASN A 86 -15.64 -25.82 15.32
CA ASN A 86 -15.56 -26.76 16.44
C ASN A 86 -15.76 -26.11 17.82
N VAL A 87 -15.98 -24.78 17.86
CA VAL A 87 -16.16 -24.01 19.09
C VAL A 87 -17.64 -23.73 19.40
N VAL A 88 -18.54 -24.10 18.47
CA VAL A 88 -20.01 -23.98 18.61
C VAL A 88 -20.64 -25.32 18.93
#